data_AF-A0A6M8VW60-F1
#
_entry.id   AF-A0A6M8VW60-F1
#
_cell.length_a   1.000
_cell.length_b   1.000
_cell.length_c   1.000
_cell.angle_alpha   90.00
_cell.angle_beta   90.00
_cell.angle_gamma   90.00
#
_symmetry.space_group_name_H-M   'P 1'
#
loop_
_entity.id
_entity.type
_entity.pdbx_description
1 polymer ?
#
loop_
_entity_poly.entity_id
_entity_poly.type
_entity_poly.pdbx_seq_one_letter_code
_entity_poly.pdbx_strand_id
1 'polypeptide(L)'
;MPPFLLIALTTLGAVLLGAAILHLIPRLGSPGKALAAWLCRAPGLDVMITYFTVAPMFAGAYFGVRLLSGTPEQPASPWLAALLGFLAAVLGQVVAVCVWTVLHELANRKHLKGPRIVHTLNRKVGRVRNHTAVWWTALAVPLFWFVRLAEYIVYPPLTWLIRLPKYNTADWVNVSRQKFDGLVGHDLIWCLYCDWMTGVWSLGGEMLRNVETFWCPIRFDSSKKCDNCQHDFPDVAERWTPSNSTMAEVTRRLDENYPGPDGDNSWWGHPARLTVSAKKK
;
A
#
# COMPACT_ATOMS: atom_id res chain seq x y z
N MET A 1 33.69 12.18 -5.93
CA MET A 1 32.66 12.09 -4.86
C MET A 1 32.53 10.63 -4.45
N PRO A 2 32.53 10.29 -3.16
CA PRO A 2 32.35 8.90 -2.71
C PRO A 2 31.09 8.26 -3.30
N PRO A 3 31.11 7.01 -3.80
CA PRO A 3 29.96 6.41 -4.46
C PRO A 3 28.69 6.37 -3.60
N PHE A 4 28.84 6.14 -2.30
CA PHE A 4 27.73 6.21 -1.35
C PHE A 4 27.03 7.59 -1.37
N LEU A 5 27.82 8.68 -1.32
CA LEU A 5 27.29 10.04 -1.38
C LEU A 5 26.69 10.36 -2.75
N LEU A 6 27.29 9.86 -3.84
CA LEU A 6 26.73 10.00 -5.18
C LEU A 6 25.32 9.40 -5.25
N ILE A 7 25.15 8.15 -4.82
CA ILE A 7 23.85 7.47 -4.82
C ILE A 7 22.85 8.25 -3.97
N ALA A 8 23.22 8.61 -2.73
CA ALA A 8 22.34 9.34 -1.83
C ALA A 8 21.88 10.70 -2.40
N LEU A 9 22.80 11.47 -2.98
CA LEU A 9 22.50 12.79 -3.56
C LEU A 9 21.69 12.69 -4.86
N THR A 10 21.98 11.70 -5.70
CA THR A 10 21.18 11.44 -6.90
C THR A 10 19.76 11.02 -6.53
N THR A 11 19.59 10.13 -5.55
CA THR A 11 18.26 9.75 -5.04
C THR A 11 17.52 10.95 -4.47
N LEU A 12 18.19 11.76 -3.63
CA LEU A 12 17.63 12.99 -3.08
C LEU A 12 17.13 13.93 -4.20
N GLY A 13 18.00 14.21 -5.18
CA GLY A 13 17.67 15.09 -6.30
C GLY A 13 16.53 14.57 -7.15
N ALA A 14 16.52 13.27 -7.47
CA ALA A 14 15.46 12.64 -8.26
C ALA A 14 14.11 12.73 -7.53
N VAL A 15 14.05 12.34 -6.25
CA VAL A 15 12.82 12.39 -5.45
C VAL A 15 12.29 13.82 -5.33
N LEU A 16 13.14 14.80 -5.05
CA LEU A 16 12.71 16.20 -4.98
C LEU A 16 12.24 16.74 -6.33
N LEU A 17 12.90 16.37 -7.42
CA LEU A 17 12.50 16.75 -8.78
C LEU A 17 11.13 16.15 -9.13
N GLY A 18 10.92 14.86 -8.85
CA GLY A 18 9.61 14.22 -9.06
C GLY A 18 8.51 14.92 -8.27
N ALA A 19 8.76 15.24 -7.01
CA ALA A 19 7.80 15.98 -6.18
C ALA A 19 7.52 17.38 -6.75
N ALA A 20 8.54 18.09 -7.24
CA ALA A 20 8.36 19.39 -7.88
C ALA A 20 7.51 19.29 -9.16
N ILE A 21 7.77 18.28 -10.01
CA ILE A 21 6.97 18.02 -11.21
C ILE A 21 5.51 17.77 -10.84
N LEU A 22 5.22 16.98 -9.80
CA LEU A 22 3.86 16.74 -9.33
C LEU A 22 3.12 18.02 -8.91
N HIS A 23 3.82 19.00 -8.34
CA HIS A 23 3.25 20.31 -8.02
C HIS A 23 2.92 21.16 -9.25
N LEU A 24 3.63 20.93 -10.36
CA LEU A 24 3.47 21.66 -11.61
C LEU A 24 2.40 21.06 -12.52
N ILE A 25 2.23 19.73 -12.53
CA ILE A 25 1.29 19.02 -13.41
C ILE A 25 -0.13 19.64 -13.37
N PRO A 26 -0.78 19.86 -12.21
CA PRO A 26 -2.14 20.42 -12.17
C PRO A 26 -2.24 21.85 -12.71
N ARG A 27 -1.11 22.56 -12.86
CA ARG A 27 -1.04 23.93 -13.37
C ARG A 27 -1.01 24.00 -14.91
N LEU A 28 -0.85 22.86 -15.59
CA LEU A 28 -0.81 22.76 -17.06
C LEU A 28 -2.22 22.75 -17.71
N GLY A 29 -3.22 23.35 -17.07
CA GLY A 29 -4.60 23.36 -17.54
C GLY A 29 -5.31 22.00 -17.43
N SER A 30 -6.34 21.78 -18.25
CA SER A 30 -7.21 20.60 -18.18
C SER A 30 -6.47 19.26 -18.36
N PRO A 31 -5.52 19.11 -19.32
CA PRO A 31 -4.77 17.87 -19.45
C PRO A 31 -3.93 17.55 -18.20
N GLY A 32 -3.29 18.58 -17.62
CA GLY A 32 -2.52 18.45 -16.39
C GLY A 32 -3.39 18.02 -15.20
N LYS A 33 -4.58 18.61 -15.04
CA LYS A 33 -5.54 18.19 -14.00
C LYS A 33 -6.02 16.75 -14.19
N ALA A 34 -6.26 16.32 -15.42
CA ALA A 34 -6.64 14.94 -15.72
C ALA A 34 -5.52 13.94 -15.38
N LEU A 35 -4.27 14.27 -15.73
CA LEU A 35 -3.11 13.47 -15.35
C LEU A 35 -2.94 13.41 -13.83
N ALA A 36 -3.05 14.53 -13.13
CA ALA A 36 -2.98 14.56 -11.67
C ALA A 36 -4.07 13.69 -11.04
N ALA A 37 -5.31 13.74 -11.56
CA ALA A 37 -6.40 12.91 -11.08
C ALA A 37 -6.14 11.41 -11.32
N TRP A 38 -5.52 11.06 -12.45
CA TRP A 38 -5.09 9.68 -12.71
C TRP A 38 -3.97 9.23 -11.76
N LEU A 39 -2.98 10.08 -11.49
CA LEU A 39 -1.89 9.80 -10.54
C LEU A 39 -2.36 9.69 -9.08
N CYS A 40 -3.58 10.13 -8.76
CA CYS A 40 -4.17 10.00 -7.42
C CYS A 40 -4.93 8.69 -7.20
N ARG A 41 -5.03 7.80 -8.19
CA ARG A 41 -5.76 6.52 -8.08
C ARG A 41 -5.04 5.41 -8.82
N ALA A 42 -5.25 4.16 -8.43
CA ALA A 42 -4.74 3.03 -9.16
C ALA A 42 -5.24 3.02 -10.63
N PRO A 43 -4.41 2.64 -11.61
CA PRO A 43 -3.00 2.22 -11.47
C PRO A 43 -2.00 3.39 -11.43
N GLY A 44 -2.41 4.64 -11.70
CA GLY A 44 -1.49 5.78 -11.78
C GLY A 44 -0.78 6.09 -10.47
N LEU A 45 -1.48 5.93 -9.35
CA LEU A 45 -0.90 6.06 -8.01
C LEU A 45 0.20 5.03 -7.76
N ASP A 46 0.07 3.81 -8.28
CA ASP A 46 1.06 2.74 -8.08
C ASP A 46 2.40 3.10 -8.74
N VAL A 47 2.37 3.83 -9.87
CA VAL A 47 3.57 4.39 -10.51
C VAL A 47 4.25 5.40 -9.58
N MET A 48 3.47 6.26 -8.92
CA MET A 48 4.01 7.28 -8.01
C MET A 48 4.60 6.64 -6.77
N ILE A 49 3.89 5.71 -6.14
CA ILE A 49 4.41 4.97 -4.99
C ILE A 49 5.71 4.27 -5.38
N THR A 50 5.73 3.53 -6.49
CA THR A 50 6.94 2.84 -6.96
C THR A 50 8.09 3.82 -7.19
N TYR A 51 7.84 4.96 -7.84
CA TYR A 51 8.86 5.98 -8.10
C TYR A 51 9.44 6.58 -6.80
N PHE A 52 8.59 6.92 -5.83
CA PHE A 52 9.03 7.60 -4.61
C PHE A 52 9.59 6.66 -3.55
N THR A 53 9.23 5.38 -3.56
CA THR A 53 9.56 4.45 -2.48
C THR A 53 10.48 3.32 -2.95
N VAL A 54 10.03 2.46 -3.86
CA VAL A 54 10.70 1.19 -4.15
C VAL A 54 11.77 1.30 -5.24
N ALA A 55 11.53 2.08 -6.30
CA ALA A 55 12.48 2.23 -7.40
C ALA A 55 13.85 2.81 -6.96
N PRO A 56 13.92 3.84 -6.08
CA PRO A 56 15.21 4.34 -5.60
C PRO A 56 16.00 3.28 -4.83
N MET A 57 15.32 2.43 -4.04
CA MET A 57 15.95 1.36 -3.27
C MET A 57 16.60 0.31 -4.18
N PHE A 58 15.88 -0.16 -5.21
CA PHE A 58 16.42 -1.10 -6.20
C PHE A 58 17.54 -0.48 -7.04
N ALA A 59 17.36 0.77 -7.50
CA ALA A 59 18.40 1.49 -8.22
C ALA A 59 19.66 1.66 -7.36
N GLY A 60 19.50 2.04 -6.09
CA GLY A 60 20.56 2.15 -5.11
C GLY A 60 21.34 0.85 -4.97
N ALA A 61 20.65 -0.29 -4.78
CA ALA A 61 21.30 -1.59 -4.70
C ALA A 61 22.09 -1.94 -5.98
N TYR A 62 21.47 -1.74 -7.15
CA TYR A 62 22.10 -1.99 -8.45
C TYR A 62 23.37 -1.15 -8.65
N PHE A 63 23.27 0.17 -8.44
CA PHE A 63 24.42 1.07 -8.58
C PHE A 63 25.44 0.89 -7.46
N GLY A 64 25.03 0.44 -6.27
CA GLY A 64 25.91 0.01 -5.20
C GLY A 64 26.85 -1.09 -5.68
N VAL A 65 26.32 -2.16 -6.27
CA VAL A 65 27.15 -3.21 -6.89
C VAL A 65 28.08 -2.60 -7.94
N ARG A 66 27.55 -1.83 -8.90
CA ARG A 66 28.35 -1.30 -10.01
C ARG A 66 29.49 -0.37 -9.58
N LEU A 67 29.26 0.46 -8.57
CA LEU A 67 30.18 1.53 -8.20
C LEU A 67 31.08 1.17 -7.01
N LEU A 68 30.68 0.23 -6.15
CA LEU A 68 31.42 -0.14 -4.94
C LEU A 68 32.12 -1.51 -5.05
N SER A 69 31.74 -2.39 -5.99
CA SER A 69 32.40 -3.70 -6.17
C SER A 69 33.44 -3.73 -7.31
N GLY A 70 33.68 -2.60 -7.97
CA GLY A 70 34.42 -2.53 -9.24
C GLY A 70 35.86 -1.99 -9.18
N THR A 71 36.43 -1.71 -7.99
CA THR A 71 37.82 -1.19 -7.91
C THR A 71 38.76 -2.20 -7.24
N PRO A 72 39.99 -2.38 -7.75
CA PRO A 72 40.99 -3.29 -7.16
C PRO A 72 41.30 -2.99 -5.68
N GLU A 73 41.04 -1.76 -5.23
CA GLU A 73 41.32 -1.29 -3.86
C GLU A 73 40.12 -1.45 -2.90
N GLN A 74 38.92 -1.77 -3.38
CA GLN A 74 37.71 -1.94 -2.54
C GLN A 74 37.04 -3.29 -2.82
N PRO A 75 37.45 -4.37 -2.14
CA PRO A 75 36.91 -5.72 -2.32
C PRO A 75 35.60 -5.91 -1.56
N ALA A 76 34.71 -4.92 -1.55
CA ALA A 76 33.40 -5.11 -0.95
C ALA A 76 32.69 -6.23 -1.72
N SER A 77 32.25 -7.27 -1.02
CA SER A 77 31.46 -8.33 -1.64
C SER A 77 30.26 -7.71 -2.38
N PRO A 78 29.81 -8.27 -3.52
CA PRO A 78 28.67 -7.73 -4.26
C PRO A 78 27.43 -7.52 -3.36
N TRP A 79 27.24 -8.39 -2.36
CA TRP A 79 26.18 -8.27 -1.36
C TRP A 79 26.35 -7.05 -0.45
N LEU A 80 27.56 -6.80 0.06
CA LEU A 80 27.85 -5.62 0.86
C LEU A 80 27.70 -4.34 0.03
N ALA A 81 28.19 -4.35 -1.21
CA ALA A 81 28.05 -3.24 -2.15
C ALA A 81 26.57 -2.92 -2.45
N ALA A 82 25.74 -3.96 -2.68
CA ALA A 82 24.30 -3.82 -2.86
C ALA A 82 23.63 -3.23 -1.61
N LEU A 83 23.96 -3.74 -0.42
CA LEU A 83 23.41 -3.24 0.84
C LEU A 83 23.78 -1.77 1.07
N LEU A 84 25.05 -1.40 0.86
CA LEU A 84 25.50 -0.01 1.02
C LEU A 84 24.82 0.93 0.03
N GLY A 85 24.64 0.50 -1.22
CA GLY A 85 23.90 1.27 -2.23
C GLY A 85 22.41 1.41 -1.89
N PHE A 86 21.77 0.35 -1.40
CA PHE A 86 20.40 0.39 -0.88
C PHE A 86 20.29 1.40 0.27
N LEU A 87 21.16 1.32 1.27
CA LEU A 87 21.17 2.22 2.43
C LEU A 87 21.41 3.68 2.02
N ALA A 88 22.30 3.91 1.04
CA ALA A 88 22.53 5.25 0.49
C ALA A 88 21.25 5.83 -0.14
N ALA A 89 20.52 5.03 -0.92
CA ALA A 89 19.26 5.47 -1.52
C ALA A 89 18.18 5.74 -0.47
N VAL A 90 18.03 4.85 0.53
CA VAL A 90 17.10 5.07 1.65
C VAL A 90 17.44 6.37 2.40
N LEU A 91 18.71 6.63 2.67
CA LEU A 91 19.15 7.88 3.28
C LEU A 91 18.77 9.10 2.41
N GLY A 92 19.01 9.01 1.10
CA GLY A 92 18.59 10.04 0.14
C GLY A 92 17.08 10.31 0.18
N GLN A 93 16.25 9.26 0.27
CA GLN A 93 14.79 9.38 0.40
C GLN A 93 14.37 10.03 1.72
N VAL A 94 14.96 9.62 2.84
CA VAL A 94 14.70 10.20 4.16
C VAL A 94 15.00 11.69 4.15
N VAL A 95 16.18 12.07 3.65
CA VAL A 95 16.58 13.49 3.52
C VAL A 95 15.63 14.22 2.59
N ALA A 96 15.21 13.61 1.47
CA ALA A 96 14.27 14.23 0.53
C ALA A 96 12.92 14.53 1.18
N VAL A 97 12.35 13.59 1.94
CA VAL A 97 11.09 13.79 2.67
C VAL A 97 11.23 14.91 3.70
N CYS A 98 12.36 14.97 4.43
CA CYS A 98 12.64 16.05 5.38
C CYS A 98 12.73 17.41 4.69
N VAL A 99 13.51 17.51 3.60
CA VAL A 99 13.67 18.76 2.82
C VAL A 99 12.33 19.18 2.22
N TRP A 100 11.61 18.27 1.57
CA TRP A 100 10.31 18.54 0.99
C TRP A 100 9.31 19.00 2.05
N THR A 101 9.30 18.38 3.23
CA THR A 101 8.41 18.76 4.34
C THR A 101 8.64 20.22 4.72
N VAL A 102 9.91 20.61 4.94
CA VAL A 102 10.25 22.00 5.26
C VAL A 102 9.83 22.95 4.15
N LEU A 103 10.18 22.65 2.90
CA LEU A 103 9.83 23.51 1.76
C LEU A 103 8.31 23.65 1.58
N HIS A 104 7.57 22.55 1.74
CA HIS A 104 6.10 22.54 1.63
C HIS A 104 5.45 23.33 2.76
N GLU A 105 5.95 23.25 3.99
CA GLU A 105 5.49 24.06 5.11
C GLU A 105 5.80 25.54 4.90
N LEU A 106 6.99 25.87 4.39
CA LEU A 106 7.39 27.25 4.06
C LEU A 106 6.54 27.86 2.94
N ALA A 107 6.15 27.06 1.93
CA ALA A 107 5.25 27.50 0.87
C ALA A 107 3.80 27.69 1.37
N ASN A 108 3.45 27.08 2.50
CA ASN A 108 2.09 27.06 3.05
C ASN A 108 2.01 27.61 4.48
N ARG A 109 2.82 28.63 4.80
CA ARG A 109 2.97 29.21 6.16
C ARG A 109 1.66 29.57 6.85
N LYS A 110 0.63 29.95 6.09
CA LYS A 110 -0.69 30.30 6.63
C LYS A 110 -1.31 29.16 7.46
N HIS A 111 -1.01 27.90 7.13
CA HIS A 111 -1.54 26.73 7.84
C HIS A 111 -0.68 26.29 9.04
N LEU A 112 0.50 26.87 9.25
CA LEU A 112 1.40 26.48 10.36
C LEU A 112 0.94 27.01 11.72
N LYS A 113 0.14 28.08 11.73
CA LYS A 113 -0.40 28.69 12.96
C LYS A 113 -1.69 28.00 13.46
N GLY A 114 -2.27 27.12 12.66
CA GLY A 114 -3.53 26.45 12.95
C GLY A 114 -3.37 25.10 13.68
N PRO A 115 -4.49 24.39 13.90
CA PRO A 115 -4.48 23.03 14.42
C PRO A 115 -3.67 22.10 13.52
N ARG A 116 -2.81 21.27 14.14
CA ARG A 116 -1.98 20.30 13.44
C ARG A 116 -1.94 18.96 14.16
N ILE A 117 -1.89 17.88 13.39
CA ILE A 117 -1.84 16.51 13.92
C ILE A 117 -0.51 16.32 14.64
N VAL A 118 0.61 16.67 14.00
CA VAL A 118 1.94 16.54 14.61
C VAL A 118 2.07 17.27 15.95
N HIS A 119 1.51 18.47 16.10
CA HIS A 119 1.55 19.22 17.36
C HIS A 119 0.71 18.53 18.44
N THR A 120 -0.45 18.02 18.07
CA THR A 120 -1.35 17.30 18.99
C THR A 120 -0.72 16.00 19.45
N LEU A 121 -0.16 15.20 18.54
CA LEU A 121 0.53 13.95 18.87
C LEU A 121 1.79 14.19 19.69
N ASN A 122 2.61 15.19 19.34
CA ASN A 122 3.79 15.56 20.11
C ASN A 122 3.44 15.93 21.56
N ARG A 123 2.32 16.63 21.79
CA ARG A 123 1.84 16.95 23.14
C ARG A 123 1.35 15.72 23.90
N LYS A 124 0.75 14.74 23.21
CA LYS A 124 0.20 13.53 23.83
C LYS A 124 1.26 12.49 24.19
N VAL A 125 2.22 12.23 23.31
CA VAL A 125 3.19 11.13 23.48
C VAL A 125 4.64 11.61 23.56
N GLY A 126 4.91 12.91 23.35
CA GLY A 126 6.26 13.47 23.29
C GLY A 126 6.83 13.46 21.87
N ARG A 127 7.59 14.50 21.53
CA ARG A 127 8.12 14.72 20.16
C ARG A 127 9.02 13.59 19.68
N VAL A 128 9.94 13.12 20.52
CA VAL A 128 10.88 12.05 20.15
C VAL A 128 10.13 10.75 19.89
N ARG A 129 9.24 10.33 20.82
CA ARG A 129 8.45 9.10 20.67
C ARG A 129 7.57 9.14 19.42
N ASN A 130 6.89 10.26 19.16
CA ASN A 130 6.08 10.43 17.96
C ASN A 130 6.93 10.28 16.69
N HIS A 131 8.08 10.97 16.63
CA HIS A 131 8.95 10.94 15.45
C HIS A 131 9.55 9.54 15.21
N THR A 132 10.01 8.87 16.26
CA THR A 132 10.52 7.49 16.16
C THR A 132 9.43 6.53 15.72
N ALA A 133 8.21 6.64 16.27
CA ALA A 133 7.09 5.78 15.88
C ALA A 133 6.74 5.93 14.39
N VAL A 134 6.72 7.16 13.88
CA VAL A 134 6.47 7.46 12.47
C VAL A 134 7.51 6.78 11.56
N TRP A 135 8.80 6.95 11.84
CA TRP A 135 9.84 6.31 11.03
C TRP A 135 9.84 4.78 11.16
N TRP A 136 9.47 4.26 12.33
CA TRP A 136 9.27 2.83 12.51
C TRP A 136 8.13 2.30 11.62
N THR A 137 7.01 3.01 11.56
CA THR A 137 5.89 2.66 10.67
C THR A 137 6.23 2.79 9.18
N ALA A 138 7.14 3.70 8.81
CA ALA A 138 7.58 3.85 7.43
C ALA A 138 8.24 2.58 6.87
N LEU A 139 8.77 1.70 7.72
CA LEU A 139 9.29 0.38 7.34
C LEU A 139 8.22 -0.54 6.74
N ALA A 140 6.94 -0.28 6.97
CA ALA A 140 5.85 -1.06 6.38
C ALA A 140 5.57 -0.71 4.91
N VAL A 141 6.07 0.43 4.40
CA VAL A 141 5.90 0.84 2.99
C VAL A 141 6.28 -0.26 1.99
N PRO A 142 7.49 -0.88 2.05
CA PRO A 142 7.82 -1.98 1.15
C PRO A 142 6.90 -3.19 1.30
N LEU A 143 6.42 -3.50 2.50
CA LEU A 143 5.47 -4.60 2.71
C LEU A 143 4.16 -4.35 1.96
N PHE A 144 3.58 -3.16 2.09
CA PHE A 144 2.35 -2.81 1.36
C PHE A 144 2.55 -2.75 -0.15
N TRP A 145 3.75 -2.35 -0.62
CA TRP A 145 4.08 -2.44 -2.03
C TRP A 145 4.10 -3.90 -2.54
N PHE A 146 4.62 -4.84 -1.75
CA PHE A 146 4.56 -6.28 -2.10
C PHE A 146 3.14 -6.83 -2.06
N VAL A 147 2.32 -6.43 -1.09
CA VAL A 147 0.88 -6.76 -1.09
C VAL A 147 0.24 -6.27 -2.39
N ARG A 148 0.49 -5.01 -2.76
CA ARG A 148 -0.02 -4.43 -3.99
C ARG A 148 0.45 -5.17 -5.24
N LEU A 149 1.70 -5.62 -5.28
CA LEU A 149 2.21 -6.46 -6.36
C LEU A 149 1.50 -7.82 -6.43
N ALA A 150 1.23 -8.44 -5.28
CA ALA A 150 0.50 -9.70 -5.20
C ALA A 150 -0.95 -9.56 -5.70
N GLU A 151 -1.63 -8.44 -5.39
CA GLU A 151 -2.96 -8.14 -5.93
C GLU A 151 -2.99 -8.10 -7.46
N TYR A 152 -1.89 -7.66 -8.09
CA TYR A 152 -1.76 -7.60 -9.55
C TYR A 152 -1.37 -8.92 -10.21
N ILE A 153 -0.63 -9.78 -9.52
CA ILE A 153 -0.04 -10.98 -10.12
C ILE A 153 -0.81 -12.24 -9.73
N VAL A 154 -1.22 -12.34 -8.47
CA VAL A 154 -1.77 -13.57 -7.88
C VAL A 154 -3.28 -13.65 -8.08
N TYR A 155 -4.00 -12.56 -7.84
CA TYR A 155 -5.46 -12.58 -7.86
C TYR A 155 -6.08 -12.64 -9.28
N PRO A 156 -5.57 -11.94 -10.32
CA PRO A 156 -6.22 -11.93 -11.64
C PRO A 156 -6.35 -13.33 -12.29
N PRO A 157 -5.35 -14.24 -12.20
CA PRO A 157 -5.53 -15.63 -12.64
C PRO A 157 -6.73 -16.32 -11.98
N LEU A 158 -6.99 -16.08 -10.69
CA LEU A 158 -8.13 -16.67 -9.97
C LEU A 158 -9.48 -16.17 -10.52
N THR A 159 -9.56 -14.90 -10.93
CA THR A 159 -10.76 -14.37 -11.58
C THR A 159 -11.06 -15.03 -12.92
N TRP A 160 -10.06 -15.65 -13.57
CA TRP A 160 -10.20 -16.30 -14.86
C TRP A 160 -10.45 -17.80 -14.71
N LEU A 161 -9.69 -18.45 -13.82
CA LEU A 161 -9.72 -19.90 -13.62
C LEU A 161 -10.95 -20.37 -12.84
N ILE A 162 -11.25 -19.69 -11.74
CA ILE A 162 -12.31 -20.09 -10.79
C ILE A 162 -13.39 -19.02 -10.62
N ARG A 163 -13.40 -18.00 -11.49
CA ARG A 163 -14.42 -16.93 -11.54
C ARG A 163 -14.62 -16.16 -10.23
N LEU A 164 -13.54 -15.93 -9.47
CA LEU A 164 -13.60 -14.95 -8.38
C LEU A 164 -13.95 -13.54 -8.92
N PRO A 165 -14.61 -12.70 -8.12
CA PRO A 165 -15.03 -11.36 -8.56
C PRO A 165 -13.84 -10.48 -8.93
N LYS A 166 -14.00 -9.67 -9.98
CA LYS A 166 -13.04 -8.64 -10.37
C LYS A 166 -13.34 -7.35 -9.63
N TYR A 167 -12.30 -6.69 -9.14
CA TYR A 167 -12.40 -5.42 -8.44
C TYR A 167 -11.85 -4.27 -9.27
N ASN A 168 -12.58 -3.15 -9.30
CA ASN A 168 -12.05 -1.90 -9.80
C ASN A 168 -11.11 -1.30 -8.76
N THR A 169 -9.80 -1.55 -8.91
CA THR A 169 -8.81 -1.17 -7.89
C THR A 169 -8.76 0.33 -7.59
N ALA A 170 -9.21 1.20 -8.49
CA ALA A 170 -9.26 2.64 -8.27
C ALA A 170 -10.24 3.06 -7.16
N ASP A 171 -11.29 2.26 -6.92
CA ASP A 171 -12.30 2.53 -5.89
C ASP A 171 -11.75 2.25 -4.47
N TRP A 172 -10.66 1.49 -4.39
CA TRP A 172 -10.02 1.08 -3.14
C TRP A 172 -8.70 1.80 -2.91
N VAL A 173 -7.84 1.82 -3.93
CA VAL A 173 -6.48 2.35 -3.88
C VAL A 173 -6.47 3.71 -4.57
N ASN A 174 -6.72 4.75 -3.77
CA ASN A 174 -6.62 6.13 -4.19
C ASN A 174 -6.17 7.01 -3.01
N VAL A 175 -5.75 8.24 -3.33
CA VAL A 175 -5.48 9.29 -2.36
C VAL A 175 -6.44 10.44 -2.58
N SER A 176 -7.04 10.91 -1.49
CA SER A 176 -8.03 11.98 -1.44
C SER A 176 -7.59 13.13 -0.52
N ARG A 177 -6.72 12.84 0.46
CA ARG A 177 -6.31 13.78 1.51
C ARG A 177 -5.45 14.96 1.02
N GLN A 178 -4.90 14.90 -0.19
CA GLN A 178 -4.26 16.05 -0.85
C GLN A 178 -5.20 17.25 -1.08
N LYS A 179 -6.51 17.04 -0.96
CA LYS A 179 -7.54 18.09 -1.12
C LYS A 179 -7.97 18.72 0.19
N PHE A 180 -7.49 18.23 1.34
CA PHE A 180 -7.89 18.74 2.64
C PHE A 180 -7.17 20.05 2.96
N ASP A 181 -7.93 21.13 3.16
CA ASP A 181 -7.35 22.43 3.50
C ASP A 181 -6.63 22.38 4.85
N GLY A 182 -5.39 22.84 4.89
CA GLY A 182 -4.56 22.83 6.10
C GLY A 182 -3.65 21.61 6.31
N LEU A 183 -3.76 20.54 5.51
CA LEU A 183 -2.74 19.47 5.54
C LEU A 183 -1.48 19.93 4.81
N VAL A 184 -0.40 20.12 5.58
CA VAL A 184 0.89 20.60 5.05
C VAL A 184 2.06 19.80 5.58
N GLY A 185 3.07 19.60 4.73
CA GLY A 185 4.35 19.01 5.12
C GLY A 185 4.17 17.63 5.73
N HIS A 186 4.61 17.49 6.99
CA HIS A 186 4.57 16.24 7.72
C HIS A 186 3.15 15.68 7.83
N ASP A 187 2.15 16.50 8.12
CA ASP A 187 0.78 16.00 8.27
C ASP A 187 0.22 15.51 6.92
N LEU A 188 0.56 16.20 5.82
CA LEU A 188 0.12 15.81 4.49
C LEU A 188 0.73 14.47 4.05
N ILE A 189 2.06 14.32 4.14
CA ILE A 189 2.73 13.11 3.62
C ILE A 189 2.27 11.85 4.35
N TRP A 190 2.07 11.91 5.66
CA TRP A 190 1.59 10.76 6.42
C TRP A 190 0.10 10.50 6.20
N CYS A 191 -0.72 11.54 5.99
CA CYS A 191 -2.10 11.33 5.57
C CYS A 191 -2.18 10.62 4.21
N LEU A 192 -1.33 10.97 3.25
CA LEU A 192 -1.28 10.28 1.95
C LEU A 192 -0.82 8.82 2.10
N TYR A 193 0.19 8.57 2.94
CA TYR A 193 0.62 7.21 3.28
C TYR A 193 -0.54 6.39 3.88
N CYS A 194 -1.23 6.92 4.89
CA CYS A 194 -2.33 6.22 5.54
C CYS A 194 -3.49 5.93 4.57
N ASP A 195 -3.86 6.90 3.72
CA ASP A 195 -4.93 6.76 2.72
C ASP A 195 -4.62 5.62 1.74
N TRP A 196 -3.41 5.64 1.17
CA TRP A 196 -2.93 4.58 0.27
C TRP A 196 -2.85 3.21 0.96
N MET A 197 -2.17 3.13 2.11
CA MET A 197 -1.95 1.88 2.84
C MET A 197 -3.27 1.22 3.23
N THR A 198 -4.22 2.00 3.74
CA THR A 198 -5.52 1.48 4.16
C THR A 198 -6.29 0.95 2.96
N GLY A 199 -6.23 1.64 1.81
CA GLY A 199 -6.83 1.18 0.57
C GLY A 199 -6.26 -0.15 0.08
N VAL A 200 -4.92 -0.28 0.08
CA VAL A 200 -4.23 -1.53 -0.28
C VAL A 200 -4.65 -2.66 0.66
N TRP A 201 -4.55 -2.46 1.97
CA TRP A 201 -4.92 -3.52 2.93
C TRP A 201 -6.39 -3.93 2.81
N SER A 202 -7.29 -2.98 2.59
CA SER A 202 -8.73 -3.25 2.44
C SER A 202 -9.03 -4.05 1.17
N LEU A 203 -8.40 -3.70 0.04
CA LEU A 203 -8.53 -4.43 -1.20
C LEU A 203 -7.97 -5.85 -1.07
N GLY A 204 -6.76 -5.99 -0.52
CA GLY A 204 -6.15 -7.29 -0.26
C GLY A 204 -7.00 -8.16 0.67
N GLY A 205 -7.60 -7.57 1.72
CA GLY A 205 -8.53 -8.26 2.61
C GLY A 205 -9.81 -8.71 1.90
N GLU A 206 -10.38 -7.89 1.01
CA GLU A 206 -11.52 -8.27 0.17
C GLU A 206 -11.17 -9.44 -0.77
N MET A 207 -10.01 -9.38 -1.42
CA MET A 207 -9.51 -10.47 -2.26
C MET A 207 -9.28 -11.75 -1.44
N LEU A 208 -8.67 -11.64 -0.26
CA LEU A 208 -8.39 -12.77 0.61
C LEU A 208 -9.69 -13.42 1.14
N ARG A 209 -10.73 -12.64 1.44
CA ARG A 209 -12.05 -13.20 1.80
C ARG A 209 -12.61 -14.13 0.73
N ASN A 210 -12.47 -13.77 -0.55
CA ASN A 210 -12.88 -14.63 -1.66
C ASN A 210 -12.06 -15.92 -1.70
N VAL A 211 -10.74 -15.79 -1.59
CA VAL A 211 -9.81 -16.93 -1.63
C VAL A 211 -10.08 -17.91 -0.49
N GLU A 212 -10.13 -17.44 0.75
CA GLU A 212 -10.27 -18.30 1.93
C GLU A 212 -11.64 -18.98 1.98
N THR A 213 -12.71 -18.23 1.68
CA THR A 213 -14.07 -18.82 1.64
C THR A 213 -14.20 -19.85 0.51
N PHE A 214 -13.53 -19.64 -0.63
CA PHE A 214 -13.57 -20.55 -1.77
C PHE A 214 -12.84 -21.87 -1.50
N TRP A 215 -11.62 -21.82 -0.95
CA TRP A 215 -10.78 -23.01 -0.80
C TRP A 215 -11.12 -23.85 0.43
N CYS A 216 -11.44 -23.23 1.56
CA CYS A 216 -11.57 -23.95 2.82
C CYS A 216 -12.51 -23.22 3.79
N PRO A 217 -13.83 -23.34 3.62
CA PRO A 217 -14.80 -22.72 4.53
C PRO A 217 -14.94 -23.56 5.81
N ILE A 218 -13.84 -23.88 6.49
CA ILE A 218 -13.80 -24.65 7.73
C ILE A 218 -13.35 -23.73 8.85
N ARG A 219 -14.14 -23.66 9.92
CA ARG A 219 -13.80 -22.86 11.11
C ARG A 219 -12.51 -23.35 11.73
N PHE A 220 -11.76 -22.41 12.27
CA PHE A 220 -10.61 -22.75 13.09
C PHE A 220 -11.07 -23.42 14.38
N ASP A 221 -10.28 -24.38 14.85
CA ASP A 221 -10.56 -25.08 16.11
C ASP A 221 -10.52 -24.14 17.33
N SER A 222 -9.71 -23.09 17.26
CA SER A 222 -9.68 -22.04 18.27
C SER A 222 -10.87 -21.09 18.09
N SER A 223 -11.81 -21.12 19.04
CA SER A 223 -12.91 -20.14 19.14
C SER A 223 -12.38 -18.71 19.15
N LYS A 224 -11.31 -18.44 19.91
CA LYS A 224 -10.70 -17.11 19.98
C LYS A 224 -10.16 -16.64 18.62
N LYS A 225 -9.60 -17.55 17.82
CA LYS A 225 -9.16 -17.21 16.46
C LYS A 225 -10.36 -16.87 15.58
N CYS A 226 -11.43 -17.65 15.63
CA CYS A 226 -12.67 -17.35 14.93
C CYS A 226 -13.22 -15.98 15.33
N ASP A 227 -13.27 -15.67 16.64
CA ASP A 227 -13.74 -14.37 17.14
C ASP A 227 -12.92 -13.19 16.64
N ASN A 228 -11.60 -13.35 16.56
CA ASN A 228 -10.72 -12.32 16.03
C ASN A 228 -10.87 -12.17 14.50
N CYS A 229 -11.05 -13.28 13.78
CA CYS A 229 -11.14 -13.29 12.32
C CYS A 229 -12.51 -12.87 11.79
N GLN A 230 -13.60 -13.00 12.55
CA GLN A 230 -14.95 -12.72 12.05
C GLN A 230 -15.16 -11.26 11.61
N HIS A 231 -14.35 -10.32 12.12
CA HIS A 231 -14.39 -8.92 11.67
C HIS A 231 -14.03 -8.81 10.19
N ASP A 232 -12.97 -9.50 9.77
CA ASP A 232 -12.47 -9.46 8.41
C ASP A 232 -13.05 -10.60 7.55
N PHE A 233 -13.56 -11.66 8.17
CA PHE A 233 -14.15 -12.84 7.53
C PHE A 233 -15.49 -13.16 8.20
N PRO A 234 -16.55 -12.38 7.93
CA PRO A 234 -17.84 -12.52 8.63
C PRO A 234 -18.48 -13.90 8.47
N ASP A 235 -18.18 -14.60 7.38
CA ASP A 235 -18.67 -15.95 7.12
C ASP A 235 -18.09 -17.01 8.06
N VAL A 236 -16.94 -16.76 8.72
CA VAL A 236 -16.28 -17.72 9.63
C VAL A 236 -17.19 -18.09 10.81
N ALA A 237 -17.88 -17.13 11.39
CA ALA A 237 -18.65 -17.36 12.62
C ALA A 237 -19.96 -18.13 12.39
N GLU A 238 -20.64 -17.89 11.27
CA GLU A 238 -21.99 -18.39 11.05
C GLU A 238 -22.09 -19.37 9.89
N ARG A 239 -21.29 -19.17 8.84
CA ARG A 239 -21.49 -19.87 7.57
C ARG A 239 -20.46 -20.97 7.35
N TRP A 240 -19.23 -20.81 7.80
CA TRP A 240 -18.20 -21.85 7.66
C TRP A 240 -18.55 -23.09 8.48
N THR A 241 -18.13 -24.25 7.99
CA THR A 241 -18.34 -25.56 8.61
C THR A 241 -17.60 -25.64 9.95
N PRO A 242 -18.23 -26.08 11.05
CA PRO A 242 -17.56 -26.25 12.35
C PRO A 242 -16.31 -27.14 12.26
N SER A 243 -15.28 -26.85 13.08
CA SER A 243 -13.99 -27.56 13.05
C SER A 243 -14.10 -29.07 13.33
N ASN A 244 -15.15 -29.49 14.04
CA ASN A 244 -15.43 -30.88 14.41
C ASN A 244 -16.43 -31.58 13.47
N SER A 245 -16.74 -31.00 12.31
CA SER A 245 -17.64 -31.60 11.31
C SER A 245 -16.91 -32.59 10.39
N THR A 246 -17.67 -33.23 9.49
CA THR A 246 -17.13 -34.19 8.52
C THR A 246 -16.85 -33.53 7.17
N MET A 247 -16.00 -34.15 6.35
CA MET A 247 -15.76 -33.68 4.97
C MET A 247 -17.02 -33.67 4.11
N ALA A 248 -18.00 -34.55 4.37
CA ALA A 248 -19.28 -34.55 3.66
C ALA A 248 -20.07 -33.25 3.89
N GLU A 249 -20.00 -32.67 5.09
CA GLU A 249 -20.61 -31.37 5.39
C GLU A 249 -19.86 -30.24 4.69
N VAL A 250 -18.53 -30.30 4.61
CA VAL A 250 -17.72 -29.33 3.87
C VAL A 250 -18.08 -29.33 2.38
N THR A 251 -18.13 -30.50 1.74
CA THR A 251 -18.46 -30.60 0.31
C THR A 251 -19.88 -30.13 0.04
N ARG A 252 -20.85 -30.50 0.89
CA ARG A 252 -22.24 -30.03 0.78
C ARG A 252 -22.32 -28.51 0.78
N ARG A 253 -21.60 -27.82 1.68
CA ARG A 253 -21.59 -26.35 1.72
C ARG A 253 -20.94 -25.73 0.49
N LEU A 254 -19.88 -26.33 -0.03
CA LEU A 254 -19.25 -25.87 -1.26
C LEU A 254 -20.22 -25.98 -2.44
N ASP A 255 -20.90 -27.11 -2.60
CA ASP A 255 -21.90 -27.34 -3.65
C ASP A 255 -23.06 -26.34 -3.56
N GLU A 256 -23.50 -26.00 -2.33
CA GLU A 256 -24.58 -25.04 -2.10
C GLU A 256 -24.22 -23.60 -2.43
N ASN A 257 -22.95 -23.21 -2.27
CA ASN A 257 -22.54 -21.81 -2.35
C ASN A 257 -21.71 -21.45 -3.58
N TYR A 258 -21.19 -22.43 -4.32
CA TYR A 258 -20.35 -22.22 -5.49
C TYR A 258 -20.96 -22.83 -6.74
N PRO A 259 -21.58 -22.00 -7.61
CA PRO A 259 -22.18 -22.48 -8.87
C PRO A 259 -21.16 -22.94 -9.91
N GLY A 260 -19.84 -22.84 -9.63
CA GLY A 260 -18.79 -23.28 -10.54
C GLY A 260 -18.44 -22.25 -11.61
N PRO A 261 -17.86 -22.66 -12.75
CA PRO A 261 -17.26 -21.74 -13.73
C PRO A 261 -18.24 -20.85 -14.50
N ASP A 262 -19.55 -21.13 -14.39
CA ASP A 262 -20.62 -20.41 -15.09
C ASP A 262 -21.38 -19.43 -14.18
N GLY A 263 -20.98 -19.31 -12.91
CA GLY A 263 -21.63 -18.41 -11.94
C GLY A 263 -20.66 -17.53 -11.16
N ASP A 264 -21.22 -16.78 -10.20
CA ASP A 264 -20.48 -15.88 -9.33
C ASP A 264 -19.90 -16.64 -8.12
N ASN A 265 -18.59 -16.81 -8.08
CA ASN A 265 -17.88 -17.48 -6.98
C ASN A 265 -17.32 -16.50 -5.93
N SER A 266 -17.96 -15.35 -5.74
CA SER A 266 -17.65 -14.44 -4.62
C SER A 266 -17.83 -15.10 -3.25
N TRP A 267 -17.23 -14.54 -2.19
CA TRP A 267 -17.48 -15.00 -0.83
C TRP A 267 -18.97 -14.85 -0.45
N TRP A 268 -19.48 -15.62 0.50
CA TRP A 268 -20.91 -15.90 0.58
C TRP A 268 -21.75 -14.71 1.04
N GLY A 269 -21.19 -13.83 1.87
CA GLY A 269 -21.82 -12.55 2.25
C GLY A 269 -21.52 -11.39 1.30
N HIS A 270 -20.87 -11.63 0.14
CA HIS A 270 -20.48 -10.56 -0.77
C HIS A 270 -21.71 -9.77 -1.26
N PRO A 271 -21.68 -8.42 -1.24
CA PRO A 271 -22.84 -7.59 -1.57
C PRO A 271 -23.49 -7.90 -2.93
N ALA A 272 -22.69 -8.26 -3.94
CA ALA A 272 -23.22 -8.62 -5.26
C ALA A 272 -24.19 -9.82 -5.22
N ARG A 273 -23.95 -10.81 -4.36
CA ARG A 273 -24.85 -11.96 -4.14
C ARG A 273 -26.16 -11.54 -3.47
N LEU A 274 -26.09 -10.55 -2.58
CA LEU A 274 -27.25 -10.04 -1.84
C LEU A 274 -28.13 -9.13 -2.72
N THR A 275 -27.54 -8.36 -3.63
CA THR A 275 -28.28 -7.46 -4.52
C THR A 275 -29.05 -8.18 -5.64
N VAL A 276 -28.58 -9.33 -6.11
CA VAL A 276 -29.36 -10.19 -7.05
C VAL A 276 -30.52 -10.87 -6.32
N SER A 277 -30.41 -11.03 -5.00
CA SER A 277 -31.44 -11.61 -4.13
C SER A 277 -32.53 -10.60 -3.71
N ALA A 278 -32.38 -9.31 -4.02
CA ALA A 278 -33.45 -8.33 -3.86
C ALA A 278 -34.49 -8.55 -4.97
N LYS A 279 -35.47 -9.41 -4.67
CA LYS A 279 -36.63 -9.74 -5.52
C LYS A 279 -37.06 -8.56 -6.38
N LYS A 280 -37.18 -8.80 -7.70
CA LYS A 280 -38.24 -8.17 -8.51
C LYS A 280 -39.54 -8.29 -7.71
N LYS A 281 -40.01 -7.19 -7.14
CA LYS A 281 -41.42 -7.02 -6.83
C LYS A 281 -42.07 -6.38 -8.04
#